data_AF-A0A7V9D2X3-F1
#
_entry.id   AF-A0A7V9D2X3-F1
#
_cell.length_a   1.000
_cell.length_b   1.000
_cell.length_c   1.000
_cell.angle_alpha   90.00
_cell.angle_beta   90.00
_cell.angle_gamma   90.00
#
_symmetry.space_group_name_H-M   'P 1'
#
loop_
_entity.id
_entity.type
_entity.pdbx_description
1 polymer ?
#
loop_
_entity_poly.entity_id
_entity_poly.type
_entity_poly.pdbx_seq_one_letter_code
_entity_poly.pdbx_strand_id
1 'polypeptide(L)'
;HELSRLPSGPSCSLTCRGLGIFGSSARPRVLWAGVEGDTDALAAVQAGVERVCVGLGWPADEQQYTPHITLARARGRLSAPDALSALLDRRAAYTFGGFDVRAITLYASRPAPGGAIYLPLSRRPLGEGGPPL
;
A
#
# COMPACT_ATOMS: atom_id res chain seq x y z
N HIS A 1 18.98 11.74 -6.10
CA HIS A 1 19.69 12.98 -5.71
C HIS A 1 18.89 13.79 -4.69
N GLU A 2 17.55 13.81 -4.70
CA GLU A 2 16.74 14.27 -3.53
C GLU A 2 15.75 13.21 -3.01
N LEU A 3 15.11 12.44 -3.90
CA LEU A 3 14.25 11.30 -3.54
C LEU A 3 14.97 10.13 -2.84
N SER A 4 16.30 10.17 -2.81
CA SER A 4 17.12 9.24 -2.01
C SER A 4 17.00 9.49 -0.50
N ARG A 5 16.43 10.62 -0.08
CA ARG A 5 16.17 10.96 1.33
C ARG A 5 14.75 10.57 1.72
N LEU A 6 14.38 9.30 1.53
CA LEU A 6 13.19 8.75 2.17
C LEU A 6 13.31 8.96 3.68
N PRO A 7 12.23 9.36 4.37
CA PRO A 7 12.26 9.56 5.80
C PRO A 7 12.52 8.23 6.51
N SER A 8 13.28 8.28 7.60
CA SER A 8 13.26 7.20 8.58
C SER A 8 11.94 7.23 9.34
N GLY A 9 11.56 6.08 9.89
CA GLY A 9 10.38 5.95 10.72
C GLY A 9 10.45 4.65 11.53
N PRO A 10 9.46 4.40 12.40
CA PRO A 10 9.39 3.17 13.17
C PRO A 10 9.27 1.95 12.24
N SER A 11 9.95 0.87 12.60
CA SER A 11 9.57 -0.46 12.10
C SER A 11 8.21 -0.84 12.67
N CYS A 12 7.41 -1.61 11.95
CA CYS A 12 6.06 -1.96 12.38
C CYS A 12 5.70 -3.40 12.00
N SER A 13 4.86 -4.05 12.80
CA SER A 13 4.31 -5.36 12.51
C SER A 13 2.88 -5.23 12.02
N LEU A 14 2.61 -5.73 10.82
CA LEU A 14 1.34 -5.56 10.12
C LEU A 14 0.71 -6.90 9.82
N THR A 15 -0.62 -6.92 9.73
CA THR A 15 -1.39 -8.10 9.33
C THR A 15 -2.30 -7.76 8.17
N CYS A 16 -2.28 -8.60 7.13
CA CYS A 16 -3.24 -8.54 6.04
C CYS A 16 -4.53 -9.22 6.47
N ARG A 17 -5.63 -8.47 6.61
CA ARG A 17 -6.92 -9.00 7.04
C ARG A 17 -8.06 -8.33 6.28
N GLY A 18 -9.08 -9.13 5.98
CA GLY A 18 -10.28 -8.67 5.32
C GLY A 18 -10.10 -8.43 3.82
N LEU A 19 -11.21 -8.36 3.11
CA LEU A 19 -11.25 -7.91 1.72
C LEU A 19 -12.10 -6.66 1.61
N GLY A 20 -11.68 -5.77 0.72
CA GLY A 20 -12.43 -4.57 0.38
C GLY A 20 -12.27 -4.22 -1.10
N ILE A 21 -13.06 -3.24 -1.52
CA ILE A 21 -13.00 -2.72 -2.89
C ILE A 21 -12.93 -1.21 -2.90
N PHE A 22 -12.30 -0.67 -3.94
CA PHE A 22 -12.56 0.70 -4.37
C PHE A 22 -13.50 0.68 -5.57
N GLY A 23 -14.52 1.55 -5.56
CA GLY A 23 -15.64 1.51 -6.49
C GLY A 23 -16.86 0.84 -5.86
N SER A 24 -17.80 0.39 -6.70
CA SER A 24 -19.00 -0.33 -6.24
C SER A 24 -18.92 -1.80 -6.63
N SER A 25 -19.72 -2.67 -6.01
CA SER A 25 -19.80 -4.10 -6.38
C SER A 25 -20.16 -4.31 -7.86
N ALA A 26 -20.97 -3.41 -8.45
CA ALA A 26 -21.31 -3.42 -9.87
C ALA A 26 -20.16 -2.99 -10.79
N ARG A 27 -19.31 -2.06 -10.34
CA ARG A 27 -18.17 -1.52 -11.10
C ARG A 27 -16.96 -1.34 -10.17
N PRO A 28 -16.36 -2.44 -9.70
CA PRO A 28 -15.18 -2.34 -8.85
C PRO A 28 -14.01 -1.89 -9.70
N ARG A 29 -13.12 -1.10 -9.11
CA ARG A 29 -11.86 -0.69 -9.76
C ARG A 29 -10.70 -1.49 -9.21
N VAL A 30 -10.69 -1.71 -7.90
CA VAL A 30 -9.62 -2.40 -7.18
C VAL A 30 -10.25 -3.35 -6.16
N LEU A 31 -9.77 -4.59 -6.14
CA LEU A 31 -9.97 -5.53 -5.03
C LEU A 31 -8.69 -5.53 -4.21
N TRP A 32 -8.81 -5.39 -2.89
CA TRP A 32 -7.67 -5.27 -2.00
C TRP A 32 -7.88 -6.04 -0.69
N ALA A 33 -6.76 -6.40 -0.04
CA ALA A 33 -6.74 -6.86 1.34
C ALA A 33 -6.43 -5.70 2.28
N GLY A 34 -7.15 -5.61 3.39
CA GLY A 34 -6.93 -4.58 4.41
C GLY A 34 -5.63 -4.82 5.18
N VAL A 35 -5.09 -3.76 5.78
CA VAL A 35 -3.90 -3.82 6.62
C VAL A 35 -4.28 -3.36 8.03
N GLU A 36 -3.99 -4.20 9.01
CA GLU A 36 -4.19 -3.97 10.45
C GLU A 36 -2.84 -4.13 11.20
N GLY A 37 -2.86 -3.95 12.52
CA GLY A 37 -1.67 -4.02 13.39
C GLY A 37 -1.17 -2.63 13.75
N ASP A 38 0.14 -2.41 13.60
CA ASP A 38 0.81 -1.13 13.89
C ASP A 38 0.54 -0.08 12.79
N THR A 39 -0.73 0.16 12.45
CA THR A 39 -1.12 1.06 11.35
C THR A 39 -0.80 2.52 11.62
N ASP A 40 -0.72 2.93 12.89
CA ASP A 40 -0.31 4.29 13.28
C ASP A 40 1.17 4.54 12.94
N ALA A 41 2.02 3.53 13.14
CA ALA A 41 3.43 3.58 12.73
C ALA A 41 3.58 3.67 11.21
N LEU A 42 2.74 2.91 10.47
CA LEU A 42 2.68 2.99 9.00
C LEU A 42 2.17 4.36 8.53
N ALA A 43 1.18 4.94 9.18
CA ALA A 43 0.67 6.27 8.88
C ALA A 43 1.72 7.35 9.13
N ALA A 44 2.52 7.23 10.20
CA ALA A 44 3.64 8.15 10.46
C ALA A 44 4.70 8.08 9.35
N VAL A 45 5.00 6.88 8.84
CA VAL A 45 5.87 6.68 7.68
C VAL A 45 5.28 7.35 6.43
N GLN A 46 3.99 7.12 6.13
CA GLN A 46 3.32 7.72 4.98
C GLN A 46 3.33 9.26 5.05
N ALA A 47 3.00 9.83 6.21
CA ALA A 47 3.03 11.28 6.42
C ALA A 47 4.46 11.85 6.28
N GLY A 48 5.48 11.07 6.64
CA GLY A 48 6.87 11.41 6.34
C GLY A 48 7.12 11.51 4.84
N VAL A 49 6.75 10.48 4.08
CA VAL A 49 6.93 10.44 2.64
C VAL A 49 6.21 11.61 1.98
N GLU A 50 4.98 11.89 2.40
CA GLU A 50 4.16 13.00 1.92
C GLU A 50 4.86 14.36 2.11
N ARG A 51 5.41 14.62 3.30
CA ARG A 51 6.17 15.86 3.57
C ARG A 51 7.38 16.02 2.66
N VAL A 52 8.09 14.93 2.36
CA VAL A 52 9.22 14.96 1.42
C VAL A 52 8.72 15.27 0.01
N CYS A 53 7.65 14.62 -0.44
CA CYS A 53 7.04 14.85 -1.75
C CYS A 53 6.61 16.31 -1.93
N VAL A 54 5.88 16.87 -0.97
CA VAL A 54 5.43 18.27 -0.97
C VAL A 54 6.62 19.23 -0.94
N GLY A 55 7.65 18.94 -0.13
CA GLY A 55 8.88 19.73 -0.08
C GLY A 55 9.64 19.78 -1.41
N LEU A 56 9.44 18.80 -2.29
CA LEU A 56 10.01 18.75 -3.65
C LEU A 56 9.09 19.40 -4.71
N GLY A 57 7.96 19.98 -4.30
CA GLY A 57 7.02 20.66 -5.19
C GLY A 57 5.94 19.77 -5.80
N TRP A 58 5.78 18.53 -5.32
CA TRP A 58 4.63 17.71 -5.69
C TRP A 58 3.37 18.11 -4.90
N PRO A 59 2.17 18.04 -5.51
CA PRO A 59 0.94 18.32 -4.79
C PRO A 59 0.73 17.30 -3.68
N ALA A 60 0.09 17.75 -2.59
CA ALA A 60 -0.31 16.85 -1.53
C ALA A 60 -1.41 15.89 -2.01
N ASP A 61 -1.40 14.64 -1.53
CA ASP A 61 -2.52 13.73 -1.73
C ASP A 61 -3.71 14.15 -0.85
N GLU A 62 -4.82 14.51 -1.49
CA GLU A 62 -6.06 14.93 -0.82
C GLU A 62 -6.87 13.72 -0.30
N GLN A 63 -6.54 12.50 -0.73
CA GLN A 63 -7.26 11.31 -0.32
C GLN A 63 -6.78 10.81 1.05
N GLN A 64 -7.72 10.34 1.86
CA GLN A 64 -7.40 9.67 3.11
C GLN A 64 -6.54 8.43 2.84
N TYR A 65 -5.40 8.35 3.50
CA TYR A 65 -4.55 7.17 3.44
C TYR A 65 -5.27 5.94 4.02
N THR A 66 -5.61 5.00 3.14
CA THR A 66 -6.21 3.72 3.50
C THR A 66 -5.20 2.62 3.18
N PRO A 67 -4.45 2.09 4.17
CA PRO A 67 -3.41 1.10 3.90
C PRO A 67 -4.03 -0.22 3.41
N HIS A 68 -3.63 -0.65 2.22
CA HIS A 68 -4.19 -1.83 1.57
C HIS A 68 -3.17 -2.49 0.65
N ILE A 69 -3.36 -3.78 0.38
CA ILE A 69 -2.62 -4.51 -0.65
C ILE A 69 -3.57 -4.76 -1.82
N THR A 70 -3.29 -4.13 -2.97
CA THR A 70 -4.04 -4.41 -4.19
C THR A 70 -3.81 -5.87 -4.61
N LEU A 71 -4.89 -6.64 -4.69
CA LEU A 71 -4.87 -8.04 -5.14
C LEU A 71 -5.21 -8.15 -6.62
N ALA A 72 -6.17 -7.35 -7.08
CA ALA A 72 -6.60 -7.34 -8.46
C ALA A 72 -7.18 -5.97 -8.86
N ARG A 73 -7.14 -5.67 -10.16
CA ARG A 73 -7.81 -4.52 -10.76
C ARG A 73 -8.83 -5.03 -11.77
N ALA A 74 -10.09 -4.63 -11.62
CA ALA A 74 -11.13 -5.02 -12.55
C ALA A 74 -11.22 -4.02 -13.71
N ARG A 75 -11.66 -4.52 -14.88
CA ARG A 75 -11.89 -3.71 -16.07
C ARG A 75 -13.39 -3.68 -16.37
N GLY A 76 -14.01 -2.52 -16.21
CA GLY A 76 -15.42 -2.32 -16.54
C GLY A 76 -16.39 -2.94 -15.52
N ARG A 77 -17.58 -3.31 -16.00
CA ARG A 77 -18.67 -3.83 -15.18
C ARG A 77 -18.45 -5.33 -14.92
N LEU A 78 -18.65 -5.77 -13.68
CA LEU A 78 -18.66 -7.20 -13.39
C LEU A 78 -19.96 -7.85 -13.87
N SER A 79 -19.86 -9.09 -14.35
CA SER A 79 -21.01 -9.92 -14.70
C SER A 79 -21.77 -10.44 -13.48
N ALA A 80 -21.09 -10.60 -12.34
CA ALA A 80 -21.65 -11.16 -11.10
C ALA A 80 -21.33 -10.28 -9.88
N PRO A 81 -21.97 -9.10 -9.72
CA PRO A 81 -21.72 -8.21 -8.60
C PRO A 81 -22.10 -8.81 -7.24
N ASP A 82 -23.16 -9.63 -7.17
CA ASP A 82 -23.61 -10.23 -5.92
C ASP A 82 -22.63 -11.31 -5.41
N ALA A 83 -21.98 -12.03 -6.33
CA ALA A 83 -20.92 -12.97 -5.98
C ALA A 83 -19.70 -12.26 -5.37
N LEU A 84 -19.38 -11.06 -5.85
CA LEU A 84 -18.35 -10.23 -5.24
C LEU A 84 -18.77 -9.77 -3.85
N SER A 85 -19.99 -9.24 -3.68
CA SER A 85 -20.50 -8.84 -2.36
C SER A 85 -20.44 -10.00 -1.36
N ALA A 86 -20.94 -11.18 -1.74
CA ALA A 86 -20.88 -12.37 -0.91
C ALA A 86 -19.44 -12.81 -0.58
N LEU A 87 -18.50 -12.64 -1.50
CA LEU A 87 -17.08 -12.91 -1.24
C LEU A 87 -16.51 -11.95 -0.20
N LEU A 88 -16.82 -10.65 -0.31
CA LEU A 88 -16.39 -9.63 0.64
C LEU A 88 -16.91 -9.96 2.05
N ASP A 89 -18.20 -10.28 2.19
CA ASP A 89 -18.81 -10.64 3.47
C ASP A 89 -18.16 -11.89 4.08
N ARG A 90 -18.00 -12.95 3.27
CA ARG A 90 -17.39 -14.22 3.72
C ARG A 90 -15.93 -14.07 4.12
N ARG A 91 -15.24 -13.04 3.63
CA ARG A 91 -13.81 -12.82 3.88
C ARG A 91 -13.54 -11.57 4.69
N ALA A 92 -14.57 -10.90 5.24
CA ALA A 92 -14.41 -9.67 6.02
C ALA A 92 -13.43 -9.82 7.19
N ALA A 93 -13.41 -10.99 7.85
CA ALA A 93 -12.51 -11.30 8.96
C ALA A 93 -11.38 -12.28 8.60
N TYR A 94 -11.18 -12.58 7.31
CA TYR A 94 -10.15 -13.55 6.90
C TYR A 94 -8.75 -12.94 7.05
N THR A 95 -7.85 -13.63 7.76
CA THR A 95 -6.44 -13.24 7.89
C THR A 95 -5.60 -13.95 6.84
N PHE A 96 -4.93 -13.17 5.99
CA PHE A 96 -4.03 -13.65 4.95
C PHE A 96 -2.61 -13.90 5.46
N GLY A 97 -2.21 -13.22 6.54
CA GLY A 97 -0.90 -13.40 7.18
C GLY A 97 -0.34 -12.09 7.74
N GLY A 98 0.66 -12.20 8.62
CA GLY A 98 1.40 -11.08 9.20
C GLY A 98 2.81 -10.94 8.62
N PHE A 99 3.36 -9.73 8.68
CA PHE A 99 4.72 -9.42 8.24
C PHE A 99 5.30 -8.20 8.95
N ASP A 100 6.62 -8.17 9.10
CA ASP A 100 7.34 -7.01 9.64
C ASP A 100 7.80 -6.07 8.53
N VAL A 101 7.51 -4.78 8.68
CA VAL A 101 8.02 -3.73 7.81
C VAL A 101 9.32 -3.19 8.39
N ARG A 102 10.42 -3.49 7.71
CA ARG A 102 11.79 -3.11 8.13
C ARG A 102 12.45 -2.10 7.22
N ALA A 103 11.80 -1.71 6.11
CA ALA A 103 12.32 -0.72 5.19
C ALA A 103 11.24 -0.19 4.25
N ILE A 104 11.50 1.00 3.69
CA ILE A 104 10.79 1.57 2.55
C ILE A 104 11.68 1.47 1.32
N THR A 105 11.10 1.10 0.18
CA THR A 105 11.81 1.10 -1.11
C THR A 105 11.16 2.09 -2.06
N LEU A 106 11.95 3.00 -2.63
CA LEU A 106 11.51 3.86 -3.72
C LEU A 106 11.61 3.07 -5.03
N TYR A 107 10.54 3.03 -5.80
CA TYR A 107 10.51 2.42 -7.13
C TYR A 107 10.29 3.47 -8.22
N ALA A 108 10.96 3.31 -9.36
CA ALA A 108 10.56 3.92 -10.62
C ALA A 108 9.61 2.97 -11.36
N SER A 109 8.46 3.48 -11.78
CA SER A 109 7.53 2.78 -12.67
C SER A 109 7.78 3.20 -14.11
N ARG A 110 8.10 2.25 -14.99
CA ARG A 110 8.32 2.49 -16.42
C ARG A 110 7.30 1.72 -17.26
N PRO A 111 6.50 2.38 -18.12
CA PRO A 111 5.60 1.69 -19.02
C PRO A 111 6.36 0.73 -19.95
N ALA A 112 5.84 -0.48 -20.13
CA ALA A 112 6.35 -1.45 -21.09
C ALA A 112 5.18 -2.22 -21.75
N PRO A 113 5.41 -2.88 -22.91
CA PRO A 113 4.43 -3.81 -23.47
C PRO A 113 4.10 -4.91 -22.45
N GLY A 114 2.84 -5.03 -22.04
CA GLY A 114 2.37 -6.00 -21.05
C GLY A 114 2.23 -5.48 -19.62
N GLY A 115 2.67 -4.26 -19.31
CA GLY A 115 2.51 -3.65 -17.98
C GLY A 115 3.70 -2.78 -17.58
N ALA A 116 3.60 -2.12 -16.44
CA ALA A 116 4.71 -1.33 -15.92
C ALA A 116 5.82 -2.24 -15.35
N ILE A 117 7.08 -1.91 -15.65
CA ILE A 117 8.26 -2.48 -15.01
C ILE A 117 8.63 -1.58 -13.83
N TYR A 118 8.82 -2.19 -12.65
CA TYR A 118 9.21 -1.48 -11.44
C TYR A 118 10.69 -1.70 -11.15
N LEU A 119 11.44 -0.60 -11.06
CA LEU A 119 12.89 -0.61 -10.78
C LEU A 119 13.15 -0.02 -9.40
N PRO A 120 13.78 -0.76 -8.47
CA PRO A 120 14.14 -0.20 -7.17
C PRO A 120 15.24 0.85 -7.34
N LEU A 121 15.00 2.06 -6.84
CA LEU A 121 15.94 3.18 -6.89
C LEU A 121 16.72 3.37 -5.59
N SER A 122 16.07 3.14 -4.45
CA SER A 122 16.68 3.23 -3.13
C SER A 122 15.89 2.42 -2.12
N ARG A 123 16.55 1.98 -1.04
CA ARG A 123 15.92 1.30 0.10
C ARG A 123 16.40 1.95 1.38
N ARG A 124 15.48 2.32 2.26
CA ARG A 124 15.75 2.96 3.55
C ARG A 124 15.26 2.06 4.69
N PRO A 125 16.13 1.62 5.60
CA PRO A 125 15.71 0.88 6.79
C PRO A 125 14.74 1.68 7.66
N LEU A 126 13.83 0.98 8.32
CA LEU A 126 12.94 1.47 9.36
C LEU A 126 13.32 0.84 10.70
N GLY A 127 13.00 1.53 11.79
CA GLY A 127 13.43 1.21 13.15
C GLY A 127 14.68 1.98 13.56
N GLU A 128 14.89 2.13 14.87
CA GLU A 128 16.18 2.61 15.39
C GLU A 128 17.23 1.50 15.27
N GLY A 129 18.49 1.88 15.05
CA GLY A 129 19.57 1.00 14.62
C GLY A 129 19.59 -0.38 15.28
N GLY A 130 19.23 -1.42 14.52
CA GLY A 130 19.73 -2.76 14.79
C GLY A 130 21.25 -2.77 14.58
N PRO A 131 22.02 -3.58 15.33
CA PRO A 131 23.46 -3.58 15.21
C PRO A 131 23.86 -3.85 13.75
N PRO A 132 24.91 -3.18 13.23
CA PRO A 132 25.45 -3.58 11.95
C PRO A 132 25.86 -5.06 12.03
N LEU A 133 25.52 -5.81 10.99
CA LEU A 133 26.04 -7.17 10.79
C LEU A 133 27.57 -7.15 10.82
#